data_AF-A0AAD7CEG3-F1
#
_entry.id   AF-A0AAD7CEG3-F1
#
_cell.length_a   1.000
_cell.length_b   1.000
_cell.length_c   1.000
_cell.angle_alpha   90.00
_cell.angle_beta   90.00
_cell.angle_gamma   90.00
#
_symmetry.space_group_name_H-M   'P 1'
#
loop_
_entity.id
_entity.type
_entity.pdbx_description
1 polymer ?
#
loop_
_entity_poly.entity_id
_entity_poly.type
_entity_poly.pdbx_seq_one_letter_code
_entity_poly.pdbx_strand_id
1 'polypeptide(L)'
;MEDTERWSCTVVRAHGLHLMRPEKSWRPIVTVEIDQTQQHETVLGSDGQNINLKASFLLKEATLSSQVEVKIFHRSHSKKKGKKRILVGAASCSLREMYKKHGTEPKLELRLQCQTPTKRSVASRGRPQNGALIHLRLYPPSSVATVASPSQEDDGYCSSSAGSSSPSEDDSDTLHDHASVSELSPIQGLRRRRRVRPFCANSDEEAQSYSEEYDSEENNRLMFGGPSFDEEDEEEEELMRPRTPVKKSFNPIQWIMAGSFLPQHTVQTPAPPPDPGAMNFFERVLTTFTIYDELRRARCDDDFERVFKRLQSEWMWNATILMALAGVDITIFSLSPDSLFAINYMSRSVVAASSIASGLGVICAIWLLFWYAWVDLGTFIIRARDVMSTPTSPSYFFFSLSARLPSILTLTSSLSLMSFMTLVAFSVWPTAVIVGCFLVGLLMGLQFLVFAVVWVVRTVRRGVRCVLGLIGFGSGSGAGAGTATRKEEVGGEEMTEREEEEEKEKC
;
A
#
# COMPACT_ATOMS: atom_id res chain seq x y z
N MET A 1 49.80 -31.07 20.27
CA MET A 1 48.41 -31.32 19.83
C MET A 1 48.26 -30.58 18.52
N GLU A 2 48.15 -31.29 17.41
CA GLU A 2 47.92 -30.67 16.11
C GLU A 2 46.53 -30.03 16.15
N ASP A 3 46.49 -28.69 16.05
CA ASP A 3 45.25 -27.96 15.80
C ASP A 3 44.77 -28.36 14.42
N THR A 4 44.05 -29.48 14.38
CA THR A 4 43.45 -30.04 13.17
C THR A 4 42.58 -28.94 12.60
N GLU A 5 42.98 -28.43 11.45
CA GLU A 5 42.29 -27.35 10.77
C GLU A 5 40.86 -27.79 10.48
N ARG A 6 39.88 -27.05 11.00
CA ARG A 6 38.46 -27.38 10.91
C ARG A 6 37.75 -26.34 10.07
N TRP A 7 36.77 -26.81 9.29
CA TRP A 7 35.82 -25.90 8.66
C TRP A 7 35.05 -25.16 9.75
N SER A 8 34.80 -23.88 9.52
CA SER A 8 33.99 -23.04 10.39
C SER A 8 32.84 -22.46 9.60
N CYS A 9 31.61 -22.61 10.08
CA CYS A 9 30.42 -22.10 9.43
C CYS A 9 29.64 -21.19 10.40
N THR A 10 29.07 -20.12 9.87
CA THR A 10 28.27 -19.16 10.64
C THR A 10 27.01 -18.81 9.86
N VAL A 11 25.85 -18.96 10.50
CA VAL A 11 24.59 -18.46 9.96
C VAL A 11 24.54 -16.95 10.15
N VAL A 12 24.41 -16.17 9.08
CA VAL A 12 24.40 -14.71 9.16
C VAL A 12 22.98 -14.18 9.28
N ARG A 13 22.10 -14.58 8.35
CA ARG A 13 20.74 -14.06 8.24
C ARG A 13 19.89 -14.98 7.37
N ALA A 14 18.58 -14.98 7.59
CA ALA A 14 17.60 -15.55 6.69
C ALA A 14 16.66 -14.47 6.13
N HIS A 15 16.33 -14.55 4.85
CA HIS A 15 15.45 -13.65 4.11
C HIS A 15 14.20 -14.39 3.64
N GLY A 16 13.11 -13.65 3.42
CA GLY A 16 11.87 -14.20 2.86
C GLY A 16 11.11 -15.16 3.79
N LEU A 17 11.48 -15.27 5.07
CA LEU A 17 10.83 -16.17 6.02
C LEU A 17 9.36 -15.82 6.30
N HIS A 18 8.96 -14.57 6.12
CA HIS A 18 7.56 -14.12 6.23
C HIS A 18 6.65 -14.74 5.16
N LEU A 19 7.22 -15.19 4.03
CA LEU A 19 6.46 -15.89 2.99
C LEU A 19 6.10 -17.31 3.41
N MET A 20 6.88 -17.90 4.32
CA MET A 20 6.72 -19.28 4.76
C MET A 20 5.69 -19.44 5.89
N ARG A 21 5.36 -18.36 6.61
CA ARG A 21 4.37 -18.34 7.70
C ARG A 21 3.72 -16.95 7.83
N PRO A 22 2.39 -16.87 7.96
CA PRO A 22 1.66 -15.60 8.06
C PRO A 22 1.74 -14.93 9.44
N GLU A 23 2.42 -15.53 10.42
CA GLU A 23 2.52 -14.96 11.77
C GLU A 23 3.41 -13.70 11.74
N LYS A 24 2.86 -12.58 12.21
CA LYS A 24 3.49 -11.25 12.16
C LYS A 24 4.86 -11.17 12.87
N SER A 25 5.16 -12.10 13.78
CA SER A 25 6.46 -12.17 14.47
C SER A 25 6.72 -13.58 15.00
N TRP A 26 7.71 -14.27 14.45
CA TRP A 26 8.21 -15.54 15.00
C TRP A 26 9.75 -15.56 14.96
N ARG A 27 10.37 -16.34 15.87
CA ARG A 27 11.84 -16.47 15.95
C ARG A 27 12.28 -17.78 15.27
N PRO A 28 12.97 -17.72 14.12
CA PRO A 28 13.41 -18.92 13.43
C PRO A 28 14.48 -19.66 14.19
N ILE A 29 14.39 -20.98 14.23
CA ILE A 29 15.43 -21.86 14.75
C ILE A 29 16.10 -22.51 13.54
N VAL A 30 17.35 -22.15 13.28
CA VAL A 30 18.14 -22.74 12.19
C VAL A 30 19.00 -23.86 12.75
N THR A 31 18.87 -25.03 12.15
CA THR A 31 19.70 -26.19 12.42
C THR A 31 20.58 -26.46 11.21
N VAL A 32 21.89 -26.57 11.40
CA VAL A 32 22.84 -27.00 10.37
C VAL A 32 23.35 -28.38 10.74
N GLU A 33 23.10 -29.34 9.87
CA GLU A 33 23.42 -30.75 10.04
C GLU A 33 24.44 -31.19 8.98
N ILE A 34 25.44 -31.98 9.36
CA ILE A 34 26.50 -32.45 8.46
C ILE A 34 26.58 -33.96 8.54
N ASP A 35 26.40 -34.61 7.39
CA ASP A 35 26.45 -36.07 7.24
C ASP A 35 25.62 -36.82 8.31
N GLN A 36 24.57 -36.18 8.86
CA GLN A 36 23.74 -36.66 9.99
C GLN A 36 24.50 -36.91 11.31
N THR A 37 25.78 -36.56 11.41
CA THR A 37 26.61 -36.82 12.60
C THR A 37 26.68 -35.60 13.52
N GLN A 38 26.72 -34.41 12.95
CA GLN A 38 26.89 -33.15 13.69
C GLN A 38 25.71 -32.25 13.45
N GLN A 39 25.15 -31.73 14.54
CA GLN A 39 24.01 -30.83 14.51
C GLN A 39 24.33 -29.58 15.32
N HIS A 40 24.24 -28.42 14.68
CA HIS A 40 24.42 -27.11 15.31
C HIS A 40 23.13 -26.31 15.18
N GLU A 41 22.70 -25.68 16.27
CA GLU A 41 21.44 -24.93 16.33
C GLU A 41 21.71 -23.46 16.68
N THR A 42 21.04 -22.54 15.97
CA THR A 42 21.03 -21.12 16.29
C THR A 42 19.63 -20.54 16.17
N VAL A 43 19.29 -19.60 17.05
CA VAL A 43 18.00 -18.91 17.05
C VAL A 43 18.20 -17.52 16.45
N LEU A 44 17.46 -17.23 15.38
CA LEU A 44 17.45 -15.93 14.73
C LEU A 44 16.45 -14.99 15.39
N GLY A 45 16.68 -13.69 15.23
CA GLY A 45 15.72 -12.63 15.54
C GLY A 45 14.44 -12.75 14.69
N SER A 46 13.40 -12.01 15.05
CA SER A 46 12.13 -11.99 14.32
C SER A 46 12.25 -11.43 12.90
N ASP A 47 13.31 -10.68 12.64
CA ASP A 47 13.70 -10.15 11.32
C ASP A 47 14.61 -11.11 10.53
N GLY A 48 14.89 -12.30 11.07
CA GLY A 48 15.78 -13.28 10.48
C GLY A 48 17.28 -13.02 10.71
N GLN A 49 17.66 -12.05 11.54
CA GLN A 49 19.08 -11.77 11.82
C GLN A 49 19.65 -12.70 12.90
N ASN A 50 20.88 -13.20 12.73
CA ASN A 50 21.57 -13.88 13.82
C ASN A 50 22.15 -12.85 14.79
N ILE A 51 21.68 -12.85 16.04
CA ILE A 51 22.18 -11.96 17.10
C ILE A 51 23.62 -12.34 17.49
N ASN A 52 23.97 -13.62 17.36
CA ASN A 52 25.26 -14.18 17.76
C ASN A 52 26.18 -14.42 16.55
N LEU A 53 26.54 -13.36 15.82
CA LEU A 53 27.45 -13.46 14.66
C LEU A 53 28.87 -13.94 15.01
N LYS A 54 29.25 -13.87 16.29
CA LYS A 54 30.55 -14.39 16.79
C LYS A 54 30.52 -15.89 17.06
N ALA A 55 29.34 -16.50 17.14
CA ALA A 55 29.20 -17.93 17.36
C ALA A 55 29.33 -18.66 16.02
N SER A 56 30.57 -18.94 15.62
CA SER A 56 30.86 -19.87 14.54
C SER A 56 30.89 -21.29 15.08
N PHE A 57 30.25 -22.23 14.38
CA PHE A 57 30.33 -23.63 14.74
C PHE A 57 31.41 -24.34 13.92
N LEU A 58 32.20 -25.16 14.61
CA LEU A 58 33.29 -25.94 14.03
C LEU A 58 32.73 -27.27 13.51
N LEU A 59 32.96 -27.55 12.23
CA LEU A 59 32.60 -28.80 11.58
C LEU A 59 33.79 -29.74 11.77
N LYS A 60 33.65 -30.76 12.64
CA LYS A 60 34.73 -31.73 12.87
C LYS A 60 34.69 -32.77 11.74
N GLU A 61 35.85 -33.22 11.26
CA GLU A 61 35.94 -34.32 10.28
C GLU A 61 35.18 -34.09 8.96
N ALA A 62 34.79 -32.86 8.67
CA ALA A 62 34.05 -32.55 7.45
C ALA A 62 34.97 -32.53 6.24
N THR A 63 34.63 -33.32 5.22
CA THR A 63 35.35 -33.39 3.95
C THR A 63 34.65 -32.53 2.90
N LEU A 64 35.31 -32.22 1.78
CA LEU A 64 34.66 -31.50 0.68
C LEU A 64 33.42 -32.25 0.12
N SER A 65 33.37 -33.58 0.27
CA SER A 65 32.24 -34.42 -0.12
C SER A 65 31.10 -34.46 0.89
N SER A 66 31.30 -33.95 2.11
CA SER A 66 30.28 -33.94 3.15
C SER A 66 29.05 -33.14 2.73
N GLN A 67 27.86 -33.67 3.04
CA GLN A 67 26.57 -33.05 2.78
C GLN A 67 26.18 -32.15 3.95
N VAL A 68 25.85 -30.90 3.65
CA VAL A 68 25.35 -29.92 4.61
C VAL A 68 23.85 -29.75 4.40
N GLU A 69 23.08 -30.07 5.42
CA GLU A 69 21.63 -29.89 5.44
C GLU A 69 21.26 -28.76 6.42
N VAL A 70 20.62 -27.72 5.91
CA VAL A 70 20.17 -26.56 6.68
C VAL A 70 18.66 -26.64 6.82
N LYS A 71 18.17 -26.81 8.05
CA LYS A 71 16.75 -26.92 8.39
C LYS A 71 16.30 -25.69 9.18
N ILE A 72 15.16 -25.12 8.84
CA ILE A 72 14.55 -24.00 9.57
C ILE A 72 13.29 -24.47 10.25
N PHE A 73 13.27 -24.35 11.57
CA PHE A 73 12.15 -24.74 12.43
C PHE A 73 11.46 -23.53 13.03
N HIS A 74 10.13 -23.63 13.13
CA HIS A 74 9.30 -22.75 13.93
C HIS A 74 8.92 -23.44 15.24
N ARG A 75 9.01 -22.68 16.34
CA ARG A 75 8.47 -23.06 17.64
C ARG A 75 7.40 -22.05 18.04
N SER A 76 6.15 -22.49 18.08
CA SER A 76 5.06 -21.60 18.49
C SER A 76 5.21 -21.16 19.94
N HIS A 77 4.88 -19.89 20.22
CA HIS A 77 5.03 -19.24 21.53
C HIS A 77 3.96 -19.64 22.58
N SER A 78 3.41 -20.85 22.52
CA SER A 78 2.45 -21.29 23.54
C SER A 78 3.17 -21.59 24.86
N LYS A 79 2.61 -21.13 25.98
CA LYS A 79 3.11 -21.41 27.34
C LYS A 79 3.12 -22.91 27.69
N LYS A 80 2.48 -23.77 26.88
CA LYS A 80 2.44 -25.22 27.11
C LYS A 80 3.82 -25.85 26.81
N LYS A 81 4.52 -26.25 27.87
CA LYS A 81 5.79 -27.00 27.81
C LYS A 81 5.61 -28.26 26.93
N GLY A 82 6.51 -28.46 25.97
CA GLY A 82 6.53 -29.67 25.11
C GLY A 82 6.03 -29.51 23.67
N LYS A 83 5.74 -28.30 23.19
CA LYS A 83 5.29 -28.13 21.80
C LYS A 83 6.39 -28.50 20.79
N LYS A 84 6.05 -29.42 19.88
CA LYS A 84 6.91 -29.93 18.80
C LYS A 84 7.34 -28.80 17.86
N ARG A 85 8.61 -28.79 17.48
CA ARG A 85 9.16 -27.89 16.45
C ARG A 85 8.59 -28.29 15.09
N ILE A 86 8.20 -27.30 14.29
CA ILE A 86 7.63 -27.52 12.96
C ILE A 86 8.70 -27.14 11.94
N LEU A 87 9.09 -28.07 11.06
CA LEU A 87 10.01 -27.79 9.96
C LEU A 87 9.28 -26.91 8.93
N VAL A 88 9.86 -25.75 8.64
CA VAL A 88 9.27 -24.73 7.75
C VAL A 88 9.93 -24.81 6.37
N GLY A 89 11.25 -25.01 6.33
CA GLY A 89 11.97 -25.27 5.09
C GLY A 89 13.34 -25.87 5.33
N ALA A 90 13.91 -26.43 4.26
CA ALA A 90 15.23 -27.05 4.29
C ALA A 90 16.01 -26.74 3.01
N ALA A 91 17.33 -26.75 3.08
CA ALA A 91 18.23 -26.69 1.93
C ALA A 91 19.35 -27.71 2.14
N SER A 92 19.70 -28.46 1.11
CA SER A 92 20.84 -29.39 1.12
C SER A 92 21.85 -28.99 0.04
N CYS A 93 23.13 -29.04 0.38
CA CYS A 93 24.23 -28.71 -0.53
C CYS A 93 25.52 -29.38 -0.05
N SER A 94 26.37 -29.82 -0.97
CA SER A 94 27.69 -30.37 -0.59
C SER A 94 28.64 -29.24 -0.16
N LEU A 95 29.57 -29.52 0.78
CA LEU A 95 30.59 -28.54 1.18
C LEU A 95 31.42 -28.06 -0.02
N ARG A 96 31.68 -28.93 -1.00
CA ARG A 96 32.33 -28.59 -2.27
C ARG A 96 31.56 -27.52 -3.05
N GLU A 97 30.25 -27.65 -3.20
CA GLU A 97 29.42 -26.65 -3.89
C GLU A 97 29.38 -25.32 -3.13
N MET A 98 29.26 -25.40 -1.79
CA MET A 98 29.29 -24.21 -0.93
C MET A 98 30.63 -23.47 -1.06
N TYR A 99 31.75 -24.20 -1.10
CA TYR A 99 33.09 -23.64 -1.27
C TYR A 99 33.27 -23.00 -2.64
N LYS A 100 32.83 -23.66 -3.72
CA LYS A 100 32.86 -23.09 -5.08
C LYS A 100 32.08 -21.78 -5.18
N LYS A 101 30.89 -21.73 -4.59
CA LYS A 101 30.05 -20.52 -4.56
C LYS A 101 30.65 -19.39 -3.72
N HIS A 102 31.38 -19.73 -2.65
CA HIS A 102 32.08 -18.75 -1.83
C HIS A 102 33.23 -18.06 -2.57
N GLY A 103 33.83 -18.71 -3.56
CA GLY A 103 34.87 -18.10 -4.41
C GLY A 103 34.34 -16.98 -5.30
N THR A 104 33.09 -17.10 -5.77
CA THR A 104 32.45 -16.08 -6.63
C THR A 104 31.81 -14.96 -5.83
N GLU A 105 31.30 -15.24 -4.62
CA GLU A 105 30.60 -14.27 -3.81
C GLU A 105 31.01 -14.35 -2.33
N PRO A 106 31.27 -13.22 -1.65
CA PRO A 106 31.65 -13.20 -0.23
C PRO A 106 30.51 -13.62 0.72
N LYS A 107 29.33 -13.93 0.18
CA LYS A 107 28.12 -14.31 0.92
C LYS A 107 27.53 -15.53 0.25
N LEU A 108 27.55 -16.66 0.94
CA LEU A 108 26.95 -17.88 0.43
C LEU A 108 25.44 -17.83 0.64
N GLU A 109 24.69 -17.71 -0.45
CA GLU A 109 23.22 -17.73 -0.45
C GLU A 109 22.70 -19.14 -0.78
N LEU A 110 21.94 -19.74 0.15
CA LEU A 110 21.26 -21.01 -0.04
C LEU A 110 19.75 -20.78 -0.12
N ARG A 111 19.13 -21.32 -1.15
CA ARG A 111 17.68 -21.23 -1.34
C ARG A 111 16.97 -22.33 -0.58
N LEU A 112 15.98 -21.94 0.22
CA LEU A 112 15.22 -22.86 1.05
C LEU A 112 14.09 -23.49 0.25
N GLN A 113 14.02 -24.82 0.27
CA GLN A 113 12.86 -25.57 -0.17
C GLN A 113 11.84 -25.56 0.96
N CYS A 114 10.72 -24.87 0.75
CA CYS A 114 9.63 -24.81 1.71
C CYS A 114 8.93 -26.17 1.74
N GLN A 115 8.74 -26.74 2.93
CA GLN A 115 7.88 -27.93 3.03
C GLN A 115 6.46 -27.50 2.74
N THR A 116 5.85 -28.06 1.68
CA THR A 116 4.42 -27.94 1.48
C THR A 116 3.76 -28.52 2.72
N PRO A 117 2.91 -27.74 3.39
CA PRO A 117 2.43 -28.19 4.67
C PRO A 117 1.55 -29.42 4.44
N THR A 118 1.79 -30.44 5.25
CA THR A 118 1.12 -31.73 5.14
C THR A 118 -0.40 -31.53 5.20
N LYS A 119 -1.13 -32.33 4.41
CA LYS A 119 -2.55 -32.26 3.94
C LYS A 119 -3.67 -31.72 4.88
N ARG A 120 -3.40 -31.33 6.12
CA ARG A 120 -4.36 -30.74 7.05
C ARG A 120 -4.33 -29.22 7.16
N SER A 121 -3.37 -28.51 6.57
CA SER A 121 -3.46 -27.05 6.46
C SER A 121 -3.70 -26.65 5.01
N VAL A 122 -4.74 -25.84 4.80
CA VAL A 122 -5.10 -25.26 3.51
C VAL A 122 -3.95 -24.35 3.05
N ALA A 123 -3.03 -24.91 2.27
CA ALA A 123 -2.02 -24.14 1.55
C ALA A 123 -2.59 -23.72 0.20
N SER A 124 -2.46 -22.43 -0.08
CA SER A 124 -2.66 -21.82 -1.40
C SER A 124 -1.95 -22.65 -2.48
N ARG A 125 -2.73 -23.22 -3.39
CA ARG A 125 -2.26 -24.01 -4.53
C ARG A 125 -1.25 -23.23 -5.37
N GLY A 126 -0.03 -23.77 -5.52
CA GLY A 126 0.58 -23.88 -6.85
C GLY A 126 1.69 -22.92 -7.27
N ARG A 127 2.27 -22.07 -6.41
CA ARG A 127 3.53 -21.37 -6.77
C ARG A 127 4.67 -21.77 -5.83
N PRO A 128 5.84 -22.20 -6.35
CA PRO A 128 7.01 -22.40 -5.51
C PRO A 128 7.32 -21.07 -4.81
N GLN A 129 7.37 -21.08 -3.47
CA GLN A 129 7.65 -19.91 -2.66
C GLN A 129 9.12 -19.50 -2.87
N ASN A 130 9.38 -18.82 -3.99
CA ASN A 130 10.69 -18.57 -4.56
C ASN A 130 11.54 -17.52 -3.82
N GLY A 131 11.17 -17.11 -2.60
CA GLY A 131 11.79 -15.96 -1.94
C GLY A 131 12.61 -16.27 -0.69
N ALA A 132 12.53 -17.48 -0.12
CA ALA A 132 13.21 -17.77 1.14
C ALA A 132 14.68 -18.18 0.91
N LEU A 133 15.61 -17.39 1.48
CA LEU A 133 17.05 -17.56 1.32
C LEU A 133 17.73 -17.55 2.70
N ILE A 134 18.82 -18.30 2.86
CA ILE A 134 19.67 -18.24 4.04
C ILE A 134 21.11 -17.90 3.65
N HIS A 135 21.70 -16.97 4.39
CA HIS A 135 23.05 -16.48 4.16
C HIS A 135 23.98 -17.12 5.18
N LEU A 136 24.99 -17.82 4.67
CA LEU A 136 26.02 -18.48 5.46
C LEU A 136 27.37 -17.84 5.17
N ARG A 137 28.26 -17.88 6.16
CA ARG A 137 29.69 -17.65 6.00
C ARG A 137 30.43 -18.94 6.27
N LEU A 138 31.26 -19.35 5.32
CA LEU A 138 32.04 -20.58 5.40
C LEU A 138 33.52 -20.20 5.39
N TYR A 139 34.26 -20.68 6.37
CA TYR A 139 35.71 -20.51 6.47
C TYR A 139 36.36 -21.88 6.26
N PRO A 140 37.09 -22.06 5.13
CA PRO A 140 37.81 -23.29 4.86
C PRO A 140 39.01 -23.46 5.80
N PRO A 141 39.46 -24.70 6.07
CA PRO A 141 40.76 -24.95 6.68
C PRO A 141 41.90 -24.46 5.77
N SER A 142 43.03 -24.02 6.34
CA SER A 142 44.13 -23.39 5.59
C SER A 142 44.76 -24.31 4.52
N SER A 143 44.77 -25.61 4.77
CA SER A 143 45.15 -26.66 3.82
C SER A 143 44.32 -26.61 2.53
N VAL A 144 43.01 -26.36 2.62
CA VAL A 144 42.13 -26.24 1.45
C VAL A 144 42.29 -24.89 0.75
N ALA A 145 42.57 -23.83 1.51
CA ALA A 145 42.79 -22.49 0.95
C ALA A 145 44.05 -22.43 0.06
N THR A 146 45.08 -23.21 0.38
CA THR A 146 46.37 -23.18 -0.33
C THR A 146 46.28 -23.76 -1.75
N VAL A 147 45.43 -24.76 -1.98
CA VAL A 147 45.32 -25.47 -3.28
C VAL A 147 44.52 -24.66 -4.32
N ALA A 148 43.73 -23.67 -3.89
CA ALA A 148 42.81 -22.96 -4.76
C ALA A 148 43.39 -21.69 -5.42
N SER A 149 44.70 -21.46 -5.36
CA SER A 149 45.31 -20.38 -6.16
C SER A 149 45.20 -20.78 -7.63
N PRO A 150 44.44 -20.04 -8.47
CA PRO A 150 44.33 -20.36 -9.88
C PRO A 150 45.72 -20.19 -10.50
N SER A 151 46.39 -21.30 -10.78
CA SER A 151 47.52 -21.32 -11.69
C SER A 151 46.99 -20.79 -13.01
N GLN A 152 47.40 -19.58 -13.32
CA GLN A 152 47.20 -18.88 -14.58
C GLN A 152 47.70 -19.83 -15.69
N GLU A 153 46.79 -20.58 -16.31
CA GLU A 153 47.09 -21.35 -17.51
C GLU A 153 47.36 -20.32 -18.61
N ASP A 154 48.65 -20.12 -18.87
CA ASP A 154 49.20 -19.28 -19.92
C ASP A 154 48.88 -19.99 -21.25
N ASP A 155 47.95 -19.42 -22.02
CA ASP A 155 47.55 -19.91 -23.33
C ASP A 155 48.73 -19.83 -24.31
N GLY A 156 49.52 -20.90 -24.33
CA GLY A 156 50.63 -21.13 -25.25
C GLY A 156 50.14 -21.31 -26.69
N TYR A 157 50.18 -20.21 -27.44
CA TYR A 157 50.02 -20.15 -28.89
C TYR A 157 51.13 -20.95 -29.60
N CYS A 158 50.80 -22.15 -30.11
CA CYS A 158 51.70 -22.93 -30.97
C CYS A 158 51.16 -22.98 -32.41
N SER A 159 51.82 -22.24 -33.31
CA SER A 159 51.70 -22.37 -34.76
C SER A 159 52.70 -23.40 -35.29
N SER A 160 52.25 -24.41 -36.03
CA SER A 160 53.06 -25.10 -37.05
C SER A 160 52.23 -25.93 -38.04
N SER A 161 52.14 -25.40 -39.26
CA SER A 161 52.34 -26.03 -40.58
C SER A 161 52.09 -27.54 -40.84
N ALA A 162 51.27 -27.75 -41.88
CA ALA A 162 51.46 -28.61 -43.08
C ALA A 162 51.28 -30.14 -43.00
N GLY A 163 50.33 -30.64 -43.81
CA GLY A 163 50.60 -31.68 -44.81
C GLY A 163 49.81 -33.00 -44.75
N SER A 164 49.03 -33.24 -45.82
CA SER A 164 48.79 -34.53 -46.51
C SER A 164 47.51 -35.37 -46.25
N SER A 165 46.56 -35.22 -47.18
CA SER A 165 45.90 -36.24 -48.04
C SER A 165 45.12 -37.48 -47.49
N SER A 166 43.80 -37.40 -47.71
CA SER A 166 42.91 -38.39 -48.39
C SER A 166 42.37 -39.62 -47.59
N PRO A 167 41.36 -40.37 -48.10
CA PRO A 167 39.95 -40.16 -47.71
C PRO A 167 39.23 -41.47 -47.31
N SER A 168 38.13 -41.37 -46.56
CA SER A 168 37.10 -42.43 -46.57
C SER A 168 35.77 -41.94 -46.04
N GLU A 169 34.75 -42.28 -46.82
CA GLU A 169 33.32 -42.27 -46.56
C GLU A 169 32.98 -42.87 -45.19
N ASP A 170 32.04 -42.28 -44.46
CA ASP A 170 30.85 -43.02 -44.00
C ASP A 170 29.77 -42.10 -43.43
N ASP A 171 28.53 -42.54 -43.63
CA ASP A 171 27.25 -41.97 -43.22
C ASP A 171 27.13 -41.66 -41.73
N SER A 172 26.47 -40.55 -41.37
CA SER A 172 25.21 -40.61 -40.61
C SER A 172 24.71 -39.22 -40.18
N ASP A 173 23.47 -38.97 -40.57
CA ASP A 173 22.52 -37.99 -40.05
C ASP A 173 22.53 -37.90 -38.51
N THR A 174 22.69 -36.70 -37.95
CA THR A 174 21.84 -36.24 -36.85
C THR A 174 21.85 -34.72 -36.71
N LEU A 175 20.69 -34.12 -36.95
CA LEU A 175 20.36 -32.71 -36.77
C LEU A 175 20.59 -32.25 -35.31
N HIS A 176 21.48 -31.29 -35.12
CA HIS A 176 21.62 -30.51 -33.89
C HIS A 176 21.11 -29.09 -34.12
N ASP A 177 20.03 -28.74 -33.42
CA ASP A 177 19.39 -27.43 -33.44
C ASP A 177 20.15 -26.46 -32.51
N HIS A 178 20.67 -25.37 -33.09
CA HIS A 178 21.38 -24.30 -32.38
C HIS A 178 20.38 -23.23 -31.93
N ALA A 179 20.10 -23.15 -30.63
CA ALA A 179 19.45 -21.99 -30.02
C ALA A 179 20.51 -20.99 -29.52
N SER A 180 20.65 -19.89 -30.26
CA SER A 180 21.43 -18.71 -29.90
C SER A 180 20.86 -18.03 -28.64
N VAL A 181 21.68 -17.92 -27.59
CA VAL A 181 21.35 -17.11 -26.39
C VAL A 181 21.94 -15.73 -26.56
N SER A 182 21.05 -14.74 -26.67
CA SER A 182 21.38 -13.32 -26.75
C SER A 182 21.93 -12.79 -25.43
N GLU A 183 23.04 -12.07 -25.57
CA GLU A 183 23.76 -11.27 -24.59
C GLU A 183 23.05 -9.92 -24.39
N LEU A 184 22.62 -9.59 -23.16
CA LEU A 184 22.14 -8.24 -22.79
C LEU A 184 22.53 -7.87 -21.34
N SER A 185 23.59 -7.04 -21.27
CA SER A 185 23.89 -5.88 -20.42
C SER A 185 23.47 -5.81 -18.92
N PRO A 186 24.37 -5.37 -18.00
CA PRO A 186 24.07 -5.19 -16.58
C PRO A 186 23.48 -3.80 -16.25
N ILE A 187 22.38 -3.77 -15.51
CA ILE A 187 21.79 -2.56 -14.92
C ILE A 187 22.47 -2.27 -13.57
N GLN A 188 23.22 -1.18 -13.50
CA GLN A 188 23.75 -0.61 -12.25
C GLN A 188 22.65 0.16 -11.52
N GLY A 189 22.37 -0.21 -10.27
CA GLY A 189 21.39 0.47 -9.40
C GLY A 189 21.96 0.77 -8.02
N LEU A 190 22.30 2.05 -7.79
CA LEU A 190 22.78 2.64 -6.54
C LEU A 190 21.77 2.46 -5.39
N ARG A 191 22.12 1.64 -4.38
CA ARG A 191 21.36 1.48 -3.13
C ARG A 191 21.62 2.66 -2.18
N ARG A 192 20.63 3.53 -2.00
CA ARG A 192 20.63 4.60 -0.98
C ARG A 192 20.08 4.07 0.36
N ARG A 193 20.92 4.17 1.39
CA ARG A 193 20.71 3.71 2.78
C ARG A 193 19.76 4.65 3.53
N ARG A 194 18.58 4.18 3.98
CA ARG A 194 17.70 4.94 4.90
C ARG A 194 18.13 4.73 6.36
N ARG A 195 18.22 5.82 7.13
CA ARG A 195 18.54 5.85 8.56
C ARG A 195 17.33 5.41 9.39
N VAL A 196 17.60 4.60 10.43
CA VAL A 196 16.62 4.01 11.35
C VAL A 196 16.41 4.95 12.55
N ARG A 197 15.15 5.20 12.91
CA ARG A 197 14.70 6.01 14.05
C ARG A 197 14.75 5.14 15.33
N PRO A 198 15.41 5.59 16.43
CA PRO A 198 15.46 4.81 17.66
C PRO A 198 14.14 4.89 18.43
N PHE A 199 13.63 3.74 18.87
CA PHE A 199 12.49 3.66 19.80
C PHE A 199 13.01 3.41 21.22
N CYS A 200 12.55 4.24 22.16
CA CYS A 200 12.75 4.06 23.60
C CYS A 200 11.83 2.96 24.13
N ALA A 201 12.41 2.04 24.91
CA ALA A 201 11.69 1.03 25.67
C ALA A 201 11.47 1.56 27.09
N ASN A 202 10.22 1.84 27.45
CA ASN A 202 9.81 1.95 28.85
C ASN A 202 9.03 0.68 29.21
N SER A 203 9.66 -0.10 30.10
CA SER A 203 9.06 -1.18 30.89
C SER A 203 8.46 -0.58 32.16
N ASP A 204 7.32 -1.12 32.58
CA ASP A 204 6.94 -1.49 33.97
C ASP A 204 5.40 -1.63 34.00
N GLU A 205 4.89 -2.86 34.03
CA GLU A 205 4.43 -3.58 35.24
C GLU A 205 3.36 -2.82 36.04
N GLU A 206 2.10 -3.27 35.95
CA GLU A 206 1.40 -3.79 37.12
C GLU A 206 0.14 -4.59 36.73
N ALA A 207 -0.13 -5.60 37.55
CA ALA A 207 -1.15 -6.62 37.40
C ALA A 207 -2.54 -6.11 37.83
N GLN A 208 -3.61 -6.72 37.29
CA GLN A 208 -4.66 -7.29 38.13
C GLN A 208 -5.63 -8.16 37.33
N SER A 209 -5.87 -9.33 37.92
CA SER A 209 -6.84 -10.35 37.57
C SER A 209 -8.25 -9.89 37.96
N TYR A 210 -9.24 -10.14 37.11
CA TYR A 210 -10.59 -10.55 37.55
C TYR A 210 -11.21 -11.45 36.47
N SER A 211 -11.57 -12.65 36.90
CA SER A 211 -12.40 -13.62 36.20
C SER A 211 -13.87 -13.21 36.32
N GLU A 212 -14.67 -13.46 35.28
CA GLU A 212 -16.04 -13.90 35.48
C GLU A 212 -16.53 -14.67 34.25
N GLU A 213 -16.93 -15.91 34.52
CA GLU A 213 -17.66 -16.82 33.64
C GLU A 213 -19.07 -16.29 33.44
N TYR A 214 -19.59 -16.35 32.21
CA TYR A 214 -21.01 -16.59 31.99
C TYR A 214 -21.19 -17.54 30.80
N ASP A 215 -21.49 -18.78 31.15
CA ASP A 215 -22.28 -19.72 30.35
C ASP A 215 -23.66 -19.13 30.10
N SER A 216 -24.20 -19.33 28.89
CA SER A 216 -25.62 -19.60 28.64
C SER A 216 -25.78 -20.09 27.20
N GLU A 217 -25.93 -21.40 27.06
CA GLU A 217 -26.62 -22.02 25.93
C GLU A 217 -28.09 -21.54 25.91
N GLU A 218 -28.63 -21.15 24.76
CA GLU A 218 -30.02 -21.56 24.46
C GLU A 218 -30.32 -21.63 22.95
N ASN A 219 -30.63 -22.87 22.60
CA ASN A 219 -31.27 -23.40 21.43
C ASN A 219 -32.64 -22.74 21.15
N ASN A 220 -32.89 -22.26 19.93
CA ASN A 220 -34.24 -22.33 19.37
C ASN A 220 -34.29 -22.34 17.83
N ARG A 221 -34.54 -23.55 17.31
CA ARG A 221 -35.05 -23.84 15.97
C ARG A 221 -36.58 -23.75 15.99
N LEU A 222 -37.17 -22.87 15.17
CA LEU A 222 -38.55 -22.96 14.66
C LEU A 222 -38.53 -22.26 13.27
N MET A 223 -38.70 -22.91 12.10
CA MET A 223 -39.93 -23.50 11.52
C MET A 223 -41.16 -22.60 11.67
N PHE A 224 -41.52 -21.84 10.62
CA PHE A 224 -42.86 -21.41 10.16
C PHE A 224 -42.59 -20.58 8.89
N GLY A 225 -43.13 -20.85 7.71
CA GLY A 225 -44.54 -21.05 7.38
C GLY A 225 -44.96 -19.85 6.54
N GLY A 226 -44.94 -19.97 5.21
CA GLY A 226 -45.39 -18.91 4.31
C GLY A 226 -46.92 -18.77 4.31
N PRO A 227 -47.42 -17.64 3.79
CA PRO A 227 -48.66 -17.66 3.06
C PRO A 227 -48.51 -17.07 1.65
N SER A 228 -49.10 -17.80 0.71
CA SER A 228 -49.62 -17.34 -0.57
C SER A 228 -50.67 -16.25 -0.35
N PHE A 229 -50.62 -15.20 -1.17
CA PHE A 229 -51.79 -14.38 -1.48
C PHE A 229 -51.80 -14.18 -3.00
N ASP A 230 -52.82 -14.77 -3.61
CA ASP A 230 -53.46 -14.34 -4.86
C ASP A 230 -54.14 -12.98 -4.64
N GLU A 231 -54.47 -12.32 -5.76
CA GLU A 231 -55.27 -11.08 -5.95
C GLU A 231 -54.43 -10.01 -6.68
N GLU A 232 -54.88 -9.36 -7.74
CA GLU A 232 -56.02 -9.53 -8.65
C GLU A 232 -55.74 -8.56 -9.82
N ASP A 233 -56.32 -8.85 -10.96
CA ASP A 233 -56.23 -8.06 -12.19
C ASP A 233 -56.80 -6.65 -12.01
N GLU A 234 -56.15 -5.64 -12.61
CA GLU A 234 -56.85 -4.48 -13.17
C GLU A 234 -56.04 -3.93 -14.35
N GLU A 235 -56.51 -4.28 -15.54
CA GLU A 235 -56.23 -3.63 -16.82
C GLU A 235 -56.87 -2.23 -16.83
N GLU A 236 -56.17 -1.20 -17.31
CA GLU A 236 -56.68 -0.41 -18.45
C GLU A 236 -55.59 0.47 -19.06
N GLU A 237 -55.42 0.26 -20.37
CA GLU A 237 -54.72 1.15 -21.29
C GLU A 237 -55.44 2.50 -21.37
N GLU A 238 -54.72 3.62 -21.38
CA GLU A 238 -55.07 4.64 -22.38
C GLU A 238 -53.88 5.51 -22.84
N LEU A 239 -53.75 5.46 -24.16
CA LEU A 239 -52.80 6.04 -25.06
C LEU A 239 -53.09 7.54 -25.26
N MET A 240 -52.17 8.46 -24.91
CA MET A 240 -52.02 9.70 -25.68
C MET A 240 -50.68 10.45 -25.43
N ARG A 241 -49.83 10.45 -26.47
CA ARG A 241 -48.90 11.54 -26.83
C ARG A 241 -49.56 12.28 -28.01
N PRO A 242 -49.41 13.62 -28.21
CA PRO A 242 -48.10 14.22 -28.50
C PRO A 242 -47.85 15.72 -28.14
N ARG A 243 -46.54 16.04 -28.00
CA ARG A 243 -45.77 17.26 -28.42
C ARG A 243 -46.18 18.69 -27.95
N THR A 244 -45.36 19.22 -27.01
CA THR A 244 -44.56 20.50 -26.99
C THR A 244 -45.16 21.83 -27.49
N PRO A 245 -44.90 22.98 -26.81
CA PRO A 245 -43.63 23.70 -27.03
C PRO A 245 -42.94 24.33 -25.79
N VAL A 246 -41.63 24.48 -25.98
CA VAL A 246 -40.57 25.07 -25.17
C VAL A 246 -40.78 26.57 -24.84
N LYS A 247 -40.40 27.00 -23.61
CA LYS A 247 -39.63 28.24 -23.29
C LYS A 247 -39.33 28.33 -21.77
N LYS A 248 -38.07 28.09 -21.37
CA LYS A 248 -37.02 29.06 -20.91
C LYS A 248 -37.28 29.63 -19.48
N SER A 249 -36.33 29.68 -18.55
CA SER A 249 -34.89 29.38 -18.57
C SER A 249 -34.32 29.40 -17.15
N PHE A 250 -33.63 28.34 -16.74
CA PHE A 250 -32.60 28.39 -15.70
C PHE A 250 -31.33 27.84 -16.33
N ASN A 251 -30.35 28.70 -16.59
CA ASN A 251 -29.02 28.30 -17.03
C ASN A 251 -28.00 28.59 -15.91
N PRO A 252 -27.70 27.62 -15.03
CA PRO A 252 -26.54 27.71 -14.14
C PRO A 252 -25.19 27.52 -14.88
N ILE A 253 -25.18 27.54 -16.22
CA ILE A 253 -23.98 27.32 -17.06
C ILE A 253 -23.13 28.60 -17.24
N GLN A 254 -23.54 29.77 -16.74
CA GLN A 254 -22.78 31.01 -16.95
C GLN A 254 -21.48 31.16 -16.12
N TRP A 255 -21.17 30.22 -15.20
CA TRP A 255 -19.93 30.29 -14.41
C TRP A 255 -18.83 29.34 -14.92
N ILE A 256 -19.08 28.62 -16.03
CA ILE A 256 -18.07 27.92 -16.85
C ILE A 256 -17.46 28.92 -17.87
N MET A 257 -17.22 30.17 -17.45
CA MET A 257 -16.45 31.15 -18.20
C MET A 257 -15.10 31.38 -17.52
N ALA A 258 -14.20 30.40 -17.70
CA ALA A 258 -12.75 30.62 -17.72
C ALA A 258 -12.03 29.64 -18.68
N GLY A 259 -12.76 29.01 -19.60
CA GLY A 259 -12.19 28.28 -20.73
C GLY A 259 -12.10 29.21 -21.93
N SER A 260 -11.01 29.97 -22.03
CA SER A 260 -10.73 30.85 -23.16
C SER A 260 -10.50 30.03 -24.44
N PHE A 261 -11.58 29.64 -25.13
CA PHE A 261 -11.55 28.99 -26.46
C PHE A 261 -11.47 30.02 -27.59
N LEU A 262 -10.59 31.02 -27.47
CA LEU A 262 -10.18 31.81 -28.63
C LEU A 262 -8.85 31.24 -29.13
N PRO A 263 -8.72 30.85 -30.40
CA PRO A 263 -7.45 30.50 -31.00
C PRO A 263 -6.61 31.77 -31.09
N GLN A 264 -5.92 32.11 -30.01
CA GLN A 264 -4.86 33.09 -30.04
C GLN A 264 -3.70 32.44 -30.80
N HIS A 265 -3.56 32.85 -32.05
CA HIS A 265 -2.42 32.60 -32.92
C HIS A 265 -1.18 33.29 -32.31
N THR A 266 -0.73 32.77 -31.16
CA THR A 266 0.48 33.21 -30.51
C THR A 266 1.64 32.57 -31.25
N VAL A 267 2.54 33.44 -31.72
CA VAL A 267 3.83 33.12 -32.30
C VAL A 267 4.45 31.96 -31.51
N GLN A 268 4.77 30.87 -32.23
CA GLN A 268 5.40 29.66 -31.70
C GLN A 268 6.75 30.04 -31.07
N THR A 269 6.71 30.38 -29.79
CA THR A 269 7.88 30.27 -28.93
C THR A 269 7.95 28.79 -28.58
N PRO A 270 9.07 28.08 -28.78
CA PRO A 270 9.17 26.66 -28.47
C PRO A 270 8.85 26.47 -26.99
N ALA A 271 7.62 26.05 -26.71
CA ALA A 271 7.15 25.86 -25.36
C ALA A 271 8.00 24.76 -24.74
N PRO A 272 8.48 24.93 -23.49
CA PRO A 272 9.12 23.85 -22.77
C PRO A 272 8.19 22.63 -22.81
N PRO A 273 8.74 21.42 -23.02
CA PRO A 273 7.93 20.22 -23.16
C PRO A 273 6.94 20.17 -21.98
N PRO A 274 5.62 20.06 -22.25
CA PRO A 274 4.60 20.13 -21.22
C PRO A 274 4.95 19.12 -20.15
N ASP A 275 5.12 19.60 -18.91
CA ASP A 275 5.51 18.75 -17.79
C ASP A 275 4.62 17.51 -17.80
N PRO A 276 5.16 16.29 -17.95
CA PRO A 276 4.38 15.06 -18.07
C PRO A 276 3.55 14.72 -16.80
N GLY A 277 3.49 15.64 -15.84
CA GLY A 277 2.71 15.57 -14.60
C GLY A 277 1.68 16.69 -14.41
N ALA A 278 1.42 17.56 -15.39
CA ALA A 278 0.38 18.58 -15.25
C ALA A 278 -1.02 17.92 -15.24
N MET A 279 -1.52 17.59 -14.05
CA MET A 279 -2.85 17.02 -13.85
C MET A 279 -3.94 18.04 -14.19
N ASN A 280 -4.92 17.61 -14.98
CA ASN A 280 -6.13 18.38 -15.25
C ASN A 280 -6.86 18.74 -13.93
N PHE A 281 -7.60 19.86 -13.91
CA PHE A 281 -8.38 20.25 -12.73
C PHE A 281 -9.32 19.13 -12.25
N PHE A 282 -9.96 18.41 -13.18
CA PHE A 282 -10.79 17.25 -12.86
C PHE A 282 -9.99 16.12 -12.21
N GLU A 283 -8.77 15.85 -12.67
CA GLU A 283 -7.87 14.90 -11.99
C GLU A 283 -7.53 15.38 -10.58
N ARG A 284 -7.33 16.69 -10.35
CA ARG A 284 -7.11 17.22 -9.00
C ARG A 284 -8.32 17.04 -8.08
N VAL A 285 -9.53 17.27 -8.58
CA VAL A 285 -10.75 17.01 -7.81
C VAL A 285 -10.87 15.51 -7.51
N LEU A 286 -10.66 14.66 -8.51
CA LEU A 286 -10.73 13.21 -8.32
C LEU A 286 -9.67 12.68 -7.38
N THR A 287 -8.43 13.13 -7.49
CA THR A 287 -7.35 12.76 -6.54
C THR A 287 -7.67 13.18 -5.11
N THR A 288 -8.48 14.23 -4.91
CA THR A 288 -8.93 14.65 -3.58
C THR A 288 -10.05 13.77 -3.03
N PHE A 289 -10.97 13.31 -3.89
CA PHE A 289 -12.16 12.54 -3.48
C PHE A 289 -12.01 11.02 -3.59
N THR A 290 -11.10 10.53 -4.43
CA THR A 290 -10.97 9.12 -4.80
C THR A 290 -9.54 8.62 -4.57
N ILE A 291 -9.37 7.30 -4.77
CA ILE A 291 -8.09 6.61 -4.59
C ILE A 291 -7.28 6.60 -5.91
N TYR A 292 -7.69 7.44 -6.88
CA TYR A 292 -7.06 7.53 -8.19
C TYR A 292 -5.55 7.83 -8.10
N ASP A 293 -5.15 8.75 -7.22
CA ASP A 293 -3.75 9.14 -7.05
C ASP A 293 -2.89 8.00 -6.50
N GLU A 294 -3.42 7.29 -5.49
CA GLU A 294 -2.74 6.16 -4.85
C GLU A 294 -2.55 5.00 -5.84
N LEU A 295 -3.59 4.68 -6.64
CA LEU A 295 -3.51 3.65 -7.69
C LEU A 295 -2.57 4.06 -8.83
N ARG A 296 -2.56 5.34 -9.23
CA ARG A 296 -1.69 5.85 -10.29
C ARG A 296 -0.22 5.87 -9.86
N ARG A 297 0.06 6.14 -8.57
CA ARG A 297 1.43 6.19 -8.03
C ARG A 297 1.98 4.83 -7.60
N ALA A 298 1.13 3.82 -7.38
CA ALA A 298 1.55 2.48 -7.01
C ALA A 298 2.50 1.89 -8.08
N ARG A 299 3.70 1.49 -7.65
CA ARG A 299 4.73 0.89 -8.52
C ARG A 299 4.98 -0.58 -8.21
N CYS A 300 4.68 -1.01 -6.99
CA CYS A 300 4.92 -2.36 -6.51
C CYS A 300 3.61 -3.00 -6.05
N ASP A 301 3.56 -4.33 -6.08
CA ASP A 301 2.40 -5.12 -5.64
C ASP A 301 2.00 -4.78 -4.20
N ASP A 302 2.97 -4.53 -3.32
CA ASP A 302 2.73 -4.13 -1.92
C ASP A 302 1.89 -2.83 -1.80
N ASP A 303 2.10 -1.86 -2.71
CA ASP A 303 1.33 -0.61 -2.72
C ASP A 303 -0.13 -0.89 -3.11
N PHE A 304 -0.33 -1.71 -4.13
CA PHE A 304 -1.66 -2.13 -4.59
C PHE A 304 -2.37 -2.94 -3.51
N GLU A 305 -1.69 -3.84 -2.80
CA GLU A 305 -2.28 -4.64 -1.73
C GLU A 305 -2.75 -3.76 -0.58
N ARG A 306 -1.96 -2.75 -0.21
CA ARG A 306 -2.32 -1.78 0.83
C ARG A 306 -3.57 -1.00 0.43
N VAL A 307 -3.60 -0.49 -0.80
CA VAL A 307 -4.76 0.24 -1.33
C VAL A 307 -6.00 -0.66 -1.36
N PHE A 308 -5.85 -1.89 -1.82
CA PHE A 308 -6.94 -2.85 -1.93
C PHE A 308 -7.55 -3.23 -0.58
N LYS A 309 -6.72 -3.53 0.43
CA LYS A 309 -7.20 -3.83 1.79
C LYS A 309 -7.93 -2.66 2.41
N ARG A 310 -7.40 -1.44 2.22
CA ARG A 310 -8.08 -0.21 2.66
C ARG A 310 -9.44 -0.08 1.99
N LEU A 311 -9.51 -0.27 0.68
CA LEU A 311 -10.75 -0.18 -0.10
C LEU A 311 -11.82 -1.16 0.40
N GLN A 312 -11.44 -2.42 0.64
CA GLN A 312 -12.34 -3.43 1.22
C GLN A 312 -12.86 -3.02 2.60
N SER A 313 -11.97 -2.50 3.46
CA SER A 313 -12.39 -2.02 4.79
C SER A 313 -13.35 -0.83 4.68
N GLU A 314 -13.10 0.11 3.78
CA GLU A 314 -13.98 1.27 3.54
C GLU A 314 -15.34 0.83 3.00
N TRP A 315 -15.40 -0.14 2.09
CA TRP A 315 -16.67 -0.69 1.60
C TRP A 315 -17.47 -1.38 2.70
N MET A 316 -16.81 -2.17 3.54
CA MET A 316 -17.45 -2.85 4.67
C MET A 316 -18.04 -1.82 5.66
N TRP A 317 -17.27 -0.79 6.02
CA TRP A 317 -17.77 0.29 6.89
C TRP A 317 -18.97 1.01 6.29
N ASN A 318 -18.91 1.37 5.00
CA ASN A 318 -20.04 2.02 4.33
C ASN A 318 -21.27 1.09 4.26
N ALA A 319 -21.09 -0.20 3.97
CA ALA A 319 -22.19 -1.17 3.96
C ALA A 319 -22.89 -1.24 5.33
N THR A 320 -22.14 -1.29 6.42
CA THR A 320 -22.68 -1.31 7.79
C THR A 320 -23.46 -0.03 8.09
N ILE A 321 -22.92 1.14 7.77
CA ILE A 321 -23.59 2.42 8.00
C ILE A 321 -24.88 2.51 7.17
N LEU A 322 -24.83 2.13 5.89
CA LEU A 322 -25.98 2.14 5.01
C LEU A 322 -27.10 1.19 5.47
N MET A 323 -26.76 0.00 5.98
CA MET A 323 -27.75 -0.89 6.60
C MET A 323 -28.38 -0.27 7.84
N ALA A 324 -27.60 0.40 8.68
CA ALA A 324 -28.13 1.10 9.84
C ALA A 324 -29.09 2.25 9.44
N LEU A 325 -28.72 3.05 8.44
CA LEU A 325 -29.57 4.11 7.88
C LEU A 325 -30.86 3.55 7.28
N ALA A 326 -30.77 2.45 6.52
CA ALA A 326 -31.96 1.77 6.00
C ALA A 326 -32.89 1.28 7.12
N GLY A 327 -32.33 0.77 8.23
CA GLY A 327 -33.11 0.42 9.42
C GLY A 327 -33.86 1.63 10.00
N VAL A 328 -33.20 2.78 10.11
CA VAL A 328 -33.85 4.03 10.55
C VAL A 328 -34.95 4.45 9.57
N ASP A 329 -34.69 4.42 8.27
CA ASP A 329 -35.70 4.74 7.24
C ASP A 329 -36.93 3.81 7.36
N ILE A 330 -36.73 2.50 7.56
CA ILE A 330 -37.82 1.52 7.79
C ILE A 330 -38.60 1.88 9.05
N THR A 331 -37.93 2.22 10.16
CA THR A 331 -38.64 2.61 11.38
C THR A 331 -39.50 3.86 11.16
N ILE A 332 -39.01 4.85 10.40
CA ILE A 332 -39.76 6.06 10.08
C ILE A 332 -41.00 5.73 9.24
N PHE A 333 -40.87 4.83 8.25
CA PHE A 333 -42.02 4.38 7.45
C PHE A 333 -43.01 3.50 8.22
N SER A 334 -42.55 2.79 9.26
CA SER A 334 -43.41 1.96 10.10
C SER A 334 -44.28 2.78 11.07
N LEU A 335 -43.93 4.05 11.31
CA LEU A 335 -44.75 4.94 12.13
C LEU A 335 -46.07 5.21 11.40
N SER A 336 -47.18 4.91 12.08
CA SER A 336 -48.52 5.14 11.53
C SER A 336 -48.71 6.61 11.13
N PRO A 337 -49.50 6.89 10.06
CA PRO A 337 -49.77 8.25 9.60
C PRO A 337 -50.44 9.14 10.67
N ASP A 338 -51.05 8.52 11.69
CA ASP A 338 -51.66 9.19 12.84
C ASP A 338 -50.66 9.47 13.99
N SER A 339 -49.37 9.25 13.77
CA SER A 339 -48.35 9.57 14.78
C SER A 339 -48.32 11.07 15.10
N LEU A 340 -47.83 11.40 16.30
CA LEU A 340 -47.82 12.75 16.90
C LEU A 340 -47.20 13.87 16.04
N PHE A 341 -46.53 13.54 14.93
CA PHE A 341 -45.92 14.51 14.03
C PHE A 341 -46.58 14.43 12.65
N ALA A 342 -47.27 15.50 12.26
CA ALA A 342 -47.80 15.63 10.91
C ALA A 342 -46.65 15.68 9.90
N ILE A 343 -46.39 14.56 9.23
CA ILE A 343 -45.31 14.45 8.24
C ILE A 343 -45.74 15.16 6.95
N ASN A 344 -45.15 16.33 6.70
CA ASN A 344 -45.34 17.10 5.48
C ASN A 344 -44.90 16.32 4.22
N TYR A 345 -45.46 16.66 3.06
CA TYR A 345 -45.09 16.07 1.77
C TYR A 345 -43.57 16.15 1.51
N MET A 346 -42.95 17.30 1.79
CA MET A 346 -41.50 17.49 1.63
C MET A 346 -40.68 16.52 2.48
N SER A 347 -41.06 16.32 3.75
CA SER A 347 -40.36 15.36 4.63
C SER A 347 -40.48 13.92 4.11
N ARG A 348 -41.63 13.54 3.54
CA ARG A 348 -41.80 12.20 2.94
C ARG A 348 -40.88 12.00 1.74
N SER A 349 -40.77 12.99 0.86
CA SER A 349 -39.87 12.92 -0.30
C SER A 349 -38.40 12.80 0.11
N VAL A 350 -37.99 13.51 1.17
CA VAL A 350 -36.61 13.46 1.69
C VAL A 350 -36.29 12.10 2.32
N VAL A 351 -37.22 11.50 3.08
CA VAL A 351 -37.02 10.13 3.62
C VAL A 351 -37.03 9.09 2.51
N ALA A 352 -37.90 9.24 1.51
CA ALA A 352 -37.90 8.35 0.34
C ALA A 352 -36.57 8.42 -0.43
N ALA A 353 -36.02 9.64 -0.63
CA ALA A 353 -34.70 9.82 -1.24
C ALA A 353 -33.57 9.20 -0.39
N SER A 354 -33.64 9.34 0.95
CA SER A 354 -32.73 8.67 1.89
C SER A 354 -32.76 7.15 1.70
N SER A 355 -33.96 6.56 1.73
CA SER A 355 -34.17 5.12 1.61
C SER A 355 -33.69 4.56 0.27
N ILE A 356 -33.96 5.24 -0.85
CA ILE A 356 -33.46 4.83 -2.17
C ILE A 356 -31.93 4.88 -2.20
N ALA A 357 -31.33 5.95 -1.68
CA ALA A 357 -29.88 6.09 -1.63
C ALA A 357 -29.24 5.01 -0.71
N SER A 358 -29.86 4.73 0.44
CA SER A 358 -29.47 3.67 1.37
C SER A 358 -29.49 2.30 0.69
N GLY A 359 -30.62 1.93 0.06
CA GLY A 359 -30.81 0.65 -0.61
C GLY A 359 -29.84 0.44 -1.78
N LEU A 360 -29.71 1.42 -2.67
CA LEU A 360 -28.74 1.37 -3.77
C LEU A 360 -27.30 1.29 -3.24
N GLY A 361 -27.00 2.02 -2.17
CA GLY A 361 -25.69 1.99 -1.53
C GLY A 361 -25.34 0.61 -1.01
N VAL A 362 -26.26 -0.04 -0.28
CA VAL A 362 -26.07 -1.40 0.24
C VAL A 362 -25.83 -2.39 -0.90
N ILE A 363 -26.66 -2.34 -1.95
CA ILE A 363 -26.52 -3.23 -3.12
C ILE A 363 -25.15 -3.01 -3.78
N CYS A 364 -24.73 -1.77 -4.01
CA CYS A 364 -23.43 -1.47 -4.58
C CYS A 364 -22.27 -1.95 -3.69
N ALA A 365 -22.36 -1.76 -2.38
CA ALA A 365 -21.31 -2.16 -1.44
C ALA A 365 -21.19 -3.69 -1.37
N ILE A 366 -22.31 -4.41 -1.25
CA ILE A 366 -22.34 -5.88 -1.26
C ILE A 366 -21.83 -6.40 -2.59
N TRP A 367 -22.24 -5.81 -3.72
CA TRP A 367 -21.76 -6.19 -5.05
C TRP A 367 -20.24 -6.06 -5.15
N LEU A 368 -19.67 -4.91 -4.75
CA LEU A 368 -18.22 -4.70 -4.74
C LEU A 368 -17.51 -5.67 -3.79
N LEU A 369 -18.01 -5.85 -2.56
CA LEU A 369 -17.43 -6.80 -1.60
C LEU A 369 -17.46 -8.22 -2.15
N PHE A 370 -18.57 -8.67 -2.70
CA PHE A 370 -18.71 -10.01 -3.27
C PHE A 370 -17.75 -10.23 -4.44
N TRP A 371 -17.70 -9.27 -5.37
CA TRP A 371 -16.85 -9.38 -6.57
C TRP A 371 -15.36 -9.33 -6.25
N TYR A 372 -14.95 -8.60 -5.23
CA TYR A 372 -13.54 -8.39 -4.89
C TYR A 372 -13.07 -9.21 -3.67
N ALA A 373 -13.94 -9.87 -2.90
CA ALA A 373 -13.53 -10.70 -1.77
C ALA A 373 -12.65 -11.89 -2.17
N TRP A 374 -12.85 -12.42 -3.38
CA TRP A 374 -12.20 -13.64 -3.87
C TRP A 374 -11.11 -13.38 -4.92
N VAL A 375 -10.79 -12.11 -5.19
CA VAL A 375 -9.90 -11.72 -6.29
C VAL A 375 -8.47 -11.63 -5.79
N ASP A 376 -7.56 -12.34 -6.46
CA ASP A 376 -6.12 -12.22 -6.22
C ASP A 376 -5.60 -10.86 -6.70
N LEU A 377 -4.54 -10.37 -6.08
CA LEU A 377 -4.00 -9.03 -6.29
C LEU A 377 -3.66 -8.75 -7.77
N GLY A 378 -3.07 -9.72 -8.47
CA GLY A 378 -2.78 -9.58 -9.90
C GLY A 378 -4.04 -9.41 -10.75
N THR A 379 -5.12 -10.11 -10.40
CA THR A 379 -6.41 -9.98 -11.09
C THR A 379 -7.09 -8.65 -10.75
N PHE A 380 -6.93 -8.19 -9.51
CA PHE A 380 -7.40 -6.87 -9.10
C PHE A 380 -6.72 -5.76 -9.92
N ILE A 381 -5.40 -5.79 -10.08
CA ILE A 381 -4.66 -4.78 -10.86
C ILE A 381 -5.14 -4.74 -12.31
N ILE A 382 -5.40 -5.91 -12.90
CA ILE A 382 -5.90 -6.00 -14.29
C ILE A 382 -7.32 -5.45 -14.38
N ARG A 383 -8.21 -5.79 -13.44
CA ARG A 383 -9.62 -5.34 -13.45
C ARG A 383 -9.80 -3.88 -13.06
N ALA A 384 -8.91 -3.33 -12.26
CA ALA A 384 -8.93 -1.93 -11.85
C ALA A 384 -8.52 -0.99 -13.00
N ARG A 385 -7.84 -1.51 -14.05
CA ARG A 385 -7.51 -0.72 -15.23
C ARG A 385 -8.76 -0.48 -16.06
N ASP A 386 -8.96 0.79 -16.42
CA ASP A 386 -10.08 1.19 -17.25
C ASP A 386 -9.89 0.80 -18.72
N VAL A 387 -10.98 0.83 -19.49
CA VAL A 387 -10.97 0.70 -20.96
C VAL A 387 -10.10 1.77 -21.63
N MET A 388 -9.96 2.94 -21.01
CA MET A 388 -9.12 4.04 -21.50
C MET A 388 -7.63 3.88 -21.17
N SER A 389 -7.21 2.74 -20.61
CA SER A 389 -5.81 2.51 -20.30
C SER A 389 -4.99 2.32 -21.58
N THR A 390 -3.99 3.17 -21.77
CA THR A 390 -3.02 3.04 -22.87
C THR A 390 -1.77 2.32 -22.36
N PRO A 391 -1.02 1.62 -23.22
CA PRO A 391 0.23 0.94 -22.82
C PRO A 391 1.25 1.89 -22.15
N THR A 392 1.21 3.16 -22.53
CA THR A 392 2.09 4.22 -22.02
C THR A 392 1.55 4.90 -20.76
N SER A 393 0.26 4.79 -20.46
CA SER A 393 -0.38 5.48 -19.33
C SER A 393 -1.62 4.71 -18.85
N PRO A 394 -1.50 3.89 -17.80
CA PRO A 394 -2.65 3.19 -17.24
C PRO A 394 -3.61 4.19 -16.57
N SER A 395 -4.90 4.13 -16.96
CA SER A 395 -5.98 4.88 -16.33
C SER A 395 -6.76 4.01 -15.34
N TYR A 396 -7.10 4.57 -14.18
CA TYR A 396 -7.87 3.95 -13.10
C TYR A 396 -9.09 4.81 -12.69
N PHE A 397 -9.49 5.74 -13.55
CA PHE A 397 -10.57 6.69 -13.37
C PHE A 397 -11.92 6.03 -13.05
N PHE A 398 -12.44 5.17 -13.93
CA PHE A 398 -13.78 4.59 -13.75
C PHE A 398 -13.83 3.66 -12.54
N PHE A 399 -12.77 2.88 -12.35
CA PHE A 399 -12.63 2.07 -11.14
C PHE A 399 -12.62 2.95 -9.89
N SER A 400 -11.81 4.02 -9.84
CA SER A 400 -11.71 4.89 -8.67
C SER A 400 -13.03 5.59 -8.32
N LEU A 401 -13.82 5.94 -9.33
CA LEU A 401 -15.13 6.57 -9.15
C LEU A 401 -16.17 5.57 -8.65
N SER A 402 -16.27 4.39 -9.30
CA SER A 402 -17.20 3.34 -8.91
C SER A 402 -16.90 2.78 -7.52
N ALA A 403 -15.62 2.66 -7.16
CA ALA A 403 -15.19 2.24 -5.82
C ALA A 403 -15.60 3.23 -4.72
N ARG A 404 -15.84 4.51 -5.04
CA ARG A 404 -16.31 5.53 -4.09
C ARG A 404 -17.84 5.69 -4.07
N LEU A 405 -18.56 5.03 -4.98
CA LEU A 405 -20.01 5.17 -5.09
C LEU A 405 -20.76 4.84 -3.78
N PRO A 406 -20.42 3.77 -3.02
CA PRO A 406 -21.06 3.51 -1.72
C PRO A 406 -20.88 4.67 -0.73
N SER A 407 -19.71 5.30 -0.68
CA SER A 407 -19.45 6.44 0.21
C SER A 407 -20.28 7.67 -0.20
N ILE A 408 -20.40 7.93 -1.50
CA ILE A 408 -21.24 9.03 -2.02
C ILE A 408 -22.71 8.78 -1.67
N LEU A 409 -23.20 7.54 -1.84
CA LEU A 409 -24.58 7.18 -1.49
C LEU A 409 -24.82 7.26 0.02
N THR A 410 -23.82 6.90 0.85
CA THR A 410 -23.87 7.07 2.31
C THR A 410 -23.96 8.54 2.69
N LEU A 411 -23.19 9.41 2.04
CA LEU A 411 -23.24 10.85 2.25
C LEU A 411 -24.60 11.43 1.82
N THR A 412 -25.11 11.05 0.65
CA THR A 412 -26.43 11.51 0.18
C THR A 412 -27.54 11.04 1.11
N SER A 413 -27.54 9.77 1.51
CA SER A 413 -28.53 9.22 2.45
C SER A 413 -28.48 9.93 3.80
N SER A 414 -27.29 10.06 4.41
CA SER A 414 -27.13 10.76 5.69
C SER A 414 -27.55 12.24 5.62
N LEU A 415 -27.21 12.97 4.56
CA LEU A 415 -27.66 14.35 4.36
C LEU A 415 -29.18 14.45 4.19
N SER A 416 -29.78 13.50 3.48
CA SER A 416 -31.22 13.42 3.32
C SER A 416 -31.90 13.15 4.66
N LEU A 417 -31.44 12.16 5.41
CA LEU A 417 -31.96 11.84 6.75
C LEU A 417 -31.78 13.01 7.74
N MET A 418 -30.62 13.67 7.75
CA MET A 418 -30.39 14.88 8.56
C MET A 418 -31.36 16.00 8.18
N SER A 419 -31.62 16.19 6.88
CA SER A 419 -32.57 17.18 6.39
C SER A 419 -33.99 16.84 6.83
N PHE A 420 -34.39 15.57 6.78
CA PHE A 420 -35.69 15.11 7.30
C PHE A 420 -35.83 15.41 8.79
N MET A 421 -34.83 15.02 9.60
CA MET A 421 -34.86 15.28 11.05
C MET A 421 -34.93 16.77 11.36
N THR A 422 -34.24 17.60 10.57
CA THR A 422 -34.31 19.06 10.69
C THR A 422 -35.69 19.59 10.35
N LEU A 423 -36.33 19.09 9.27
CA LEU A 423 -37.68 19.51 8.88
C LEU A 423 -38.74 19.11 9.92
N VAL A 424 -38.64 17.91 10.50
CA VAL A 424 -39.54 17.44 11.57
C VAL A 424 -39.31 18.23 12.85
N ALA A 425 -38.05 18.48 13.24
CA ALA A 425 -37.76 19.31 14.41
C ALA A 425 -38.25 20.76 14.21
N PHE A 426 -38.12 21.28 12.98
CA PHE A 426 -38.54 22.64 12.64
C PHE A 426 -40.06 22.80 12.65
N SER A 427 -40.83 21.76 12.28
CA SER A 427 -42.29 21.82 12.37
C SER A 427 -42.79 21.85 13.81
N VAL A 428 -42.03 21.29 14.76
CA VAL A 428 -42.36 21.29 16.20
C VAL A 428 -41.88 22.57 16.88
N TRP A 429 -40.62 22.97 16.66
CA TRP A 429 -40.03 24.13 17.34
C TRP A 429 -39.00 24.88 16.47
N PRO A 430 -39.46 25.73 15.54
CA PRO A 430 -38.58 26.35 14.54
C PRO A 430 -37.53 27.28 15.16
N THR A 431 -37.89 28.01 16.22
CA THR A 431 -36.98 28.92 16.92
C THR A 431 -35.78 28.19 17.52
N ALA A 432 -36.00 27.06 18.20
CA ALA A 432 -34.91 26.29 18.80
C ALA A 432 -34.00 25.69 17.73
N VAL A 433 -34.56 25.18 16.63
CA VAL A 433 -33.76 24.63 15.51
C VAL A 433 -32.90 25.72 14.87
N ILE A 434 -33.44 26.91 14.60
CA ILE A 434 -32.66 28.03 14.02
C ILE A 434 -31.53 28.43 14.97
N VAL A 435 -31.82 28.64 16.25
CA VAL A 435 -30.80 29.03 17.24
C VAL A 435 -29.75 27.94 17.40
N GLY A 436 -30.15 26.66 17.44
CA GLY A 436 -29.25 25.53 17.51
C GLY A 436 -28.34 25.41 16.29
N CYS A 437 -28.90 25.46 15.08
CA CYS A 437 -28.14 25.45 13.83
C CYS A 437 -27.18 26.64 13.74
N PHE A 438 -27.60 27.84 14.14
CA PHE A 438 -26.73 29.01 14.20
C PHE A 438 -25.58 28.81 15.19
N LEU A 439 -25.85 28.31 16.39
CA LEU A 439 -24.83 28.07 17.41
C LEU A 439 -23.81 27.03 16.95
N VAL A 440 -24.27 25.88 16.42
CA VAL A 440 -23.38 24.83 15.89
C VAL A 440 -22.57 25.35 14.70
N GLY A 441 -23.21 26.08 13.79
CA GLY A 441 -22.53 26.71 12.65
C GLY A 441 -21.48 27.73 13.09
N LEU A 442 -21.77 28.53 14.12
CA LEU A 442 -20.81 29.47 14.72
C LEU A 442 -19.64 28.72 15.36
N LEU A 443 -19.90 27.65 16.11
CA LEU A 443 -18.85 26.84 16.74
C LEU A 443 -17.94 26.15 15.71
N MET A 444 -18.51 25.56 14.66
CA MET A 444 -17.74 24.96 13.56
C MET A 444 -17.00 26.02 12.73
N GLY A 445 -17.64 27.17 12.50
CA GLY A 445 -17.05 28.31 11.80
C GLY A 445 -15.98 29.05 12.60
N LEU A 446 -15.90 28.84 13.91
CA LEU A 446 -14.99 29.56 14.80
C LEU A 446 -13.53 29.36 14.40
N GLN A 447 -13.15 28.15 13.98
CA GLN A 447 -11.79 27.87 13.50
C GLN A 447 -11.44 28.70 12.26
N PHE A 448 -12.37 28.77 11.30
CA PHE A 448 -12.20 29.58 10.09
C PHE A 448 -12.23 31.07 10.39
N LEU A 449 -13.04 31.51 11.35
CA LEU A 449 -13.11 32.90 11.80
C LEU A 449 -11.79 33.32 12.45
N VAL A 450 -11.23 32.50 13.35
CA VAL A 450 -9.92 32.73 13.95
C VAL A 450 -8.84 32.77 12.87
N PHE A 451 -8.84 31.82 11.94
CA PHE A 451 -7.89 31.81 10.83
C PHE A 451 -8.02 33.06 9.94
N ALA A 452 -9.24 33.49 9.62
CA ALA A 452 -9.51 34.68 8.83
C ALA A 452 -9.07 35.96 9.56
N VAL A 453 -9.33 36.08 10.87
CA VAL A 453 -8.87 37.22 11.68
C VAL A 453 -7.35 37.28 11.71
N VAL A 454 -6.69 36.14 11.96
CA VAL A 454 -5.22 36.07 11.95
C VAL A 454 -4.66 36.42 10.57
N TRP A 455 -5.30 35.96 9.50
CA TRP A 455 -4.93 36.30 8.13
C TRP A 455 -5.08 37.81 7.86
N VAL A 456 -6.21 38.42 8.24
CA VAL A 456 -6.45 39.86 8.12
C VAL A 456 -5.40 40.65 8.91
N VAL A 457 -5.13 40.30 10.17
CA VAL A 457 -4.12 40.97 11.00
C VAL A 457 -2.72 40.88 10.37
N ARG A 458 -2.36 39.72 9.81
CA ARG A 458 -1.08 39.53 9.09
C ARG A 458 -1.02 40.37 7.82
N THR A 459 -2.11 40.42 7.05
CA THR A 459 -2.20 41.24 5.83
C THR A 459 -2.10 42.72 6.16
N VAL A 460 -2.79 43.19 7.19
CA VAL A 460 -2.70 44.58 7.68
C VAL A 460 -1.29 44.90 8.18
N ARG A 461 -0.65 44.01 8.97
CA ARG A 461 0.74 44.19 9.40
C ARG A 461 1.72 44.29 8.24
N ARG A 462 1.56 43.45 7.20
CA ARG A 462 2.37 43.52 5.98
C ARG A 462 2.15 44.84 5.25
N GLY A 463 0.90 45.27 5.09
CA GLY A 463 0.56 46.57 4.48
C GLY A 463 1.17 47.75 5.24
N VAL A 464 1.04 47.78 6.57
CA VAL A 464 1.61 48.83 7.43
C VAL A 464 3.14 48.84 7.34
N ARG A 465 3.79 47.67 7.31
CA ARG A 465 5.25 47.58 7.14
C ARG A 465 5.71 48.09 5.78
N CYS A 466 4.96 47.80 4.70
CA CYS A 466 5.24 48.36 3.37
C CYS A 466 5.11 49.89 3.36
N VAL A 467 4.06 50.45 3.96
CA VAL A 467 3.85 51.92 4.01
C VAL A 467 4.92 52.61 4.87
N LEU A 468 5.24 52.08 6.05
CA LEU A 468 6.29 52.63 6.91
C LEU A 468 7.68 52.52 6.27
N GLY A 469 7.98 51.42 5.56
CA GLY A 469 9.22 51.26 4.80
C GLY A 469 9.39 52.30 3.70
N LEU A 470 8.30 52.67 3.00
CA LEU A 470 8.32 53.73 1.99
C LEU A 470 8.55 55.12 2.60
N ILE A 471 7.99 55.40 3.77
CA ILE A 471 8.18 56.69 4.46
C ILE A 471 9.60 56.80 5.03
N GLY A 472 10.17 55.71 5.55
CA GLY A 472 11.55 55.67 6.06
C GLY A 472 12.61 55.90 4.99
N PHE A 473 12.38 55.46 3.75
CA PHE A 473 13.32 55.67 2.63
C PHE A 473 13.30 57.10 2.07
N GLY A 474 12.21 57.85 2.28
CA GLY A 474 12.07 59.22 1.78
C GLY A 474 12.76 60.30 2.62
N SER A 475 13.17 59.98 3.87
CA SER A 475 13.70 61.00 4.80
C SER A 475 15.23 61.11 4.82
N GLY A 476 15.92 60.38 3.95
CA GLY A 476 17.39 60.35 3.84
C GLY A 476 17.96 60.94 2.56
N SER A 477 17.29 61.89 1.90
CA SER A 477 17.91 62.66 0.80
C SER A 477 18.54 63.94 1.37
N GLY A 478 19.63 63.74 2.09
CA GLY A 478 20.51 64.79 2.59
C GLY A 478 21.94 64.52 2.11
N ALA A 479 22.22 65.02 0.90
CA ALA A 479 23.52 65.33 0.31
C ALA A 479 24.77 64.67 0.93
N GLY A 480 25.33 63.68 0.23
CA GLY A 480 26.65 63.13 0.51
C GLY A 480 27.22 62.43 -0.72
N ALA A 481 27.64 63.21 -1.72
CA ALA A 481 28.39 62.71 -2.86
C ALA A 481 29.73 62.12 -2.37
N GLY A 482 29.85 60.80 -2.42
CA GLY A 482 31.05 60.07 -2.06
C GLY A 482 31.21 58.86 -2.98
N THR A 483 31.89 59.07 -4.10
CA THR A 483 32.42 58.03 -4.97
C THR A 483 33.33 57.09 -4.18
N ALA A 484 32.93 55.83 -3.98
CA ALA A 484 33.86 54.79 -3.53
C ALA A 484 33.36 53.39 -3.93
N THR A 485 34.02 52.85 -4.94
CA THR A 485 34.42 51.44 -5.08
C THR A 485 33.39 50.34 -4.82
N ARG A 486 32.84 49.86 -5.93
CA ARG A 486 32.36 48.50 -6.21
C ARG A 486 33.25 47.44 -5.52
N LYS A 487 32.76 46.84 -4.44
CA LYS A 487 33.29 45.60 -3.86
C LYS A 487 32.18 44.56 -3.94
N GLU A 488 32.49 43.44 -4.58
CA GLU A 488 31.64 42.24 -4.64
C GLU A 488 31.28 41.79 -3.22
N GLU A 489 29.99 41.76 -2.91
CA GLU A 489 29.46 40.94 -1.81
C GLU A 489 28.44 39.97 -2.40
N VAL A 490 28.95 38.78 -2.68
CA VAL A 490 28.22 37.54 -2.81
C VAL A 490 28.07 36.99 -1.40
N GLY A 491 26.84 36.88 -0.90
CA GLY A 491 26.53 36.14 0.34
C GLY A 491 25.71 36.94 1.34
N GLY A 492 24.39 36.76 1.32
CA GLY A 492 23.53 37.42 2.33
C GLY A 492 22.06 37.02 2.37
N GLU A 493 21.51 36.35 1.35
CA GLU A 493 20.08 35.96 1.37
C GLU A 493 19.81 34.54 1.91
N GLU A 494 20.84 33.74 2.17
CA GLU A 494 20.68 32.33 2.60
C GLU A 494 20.47 32.13 4.12
N MET A 495 20.49 33.19 4.93
CA MET A 495 20.42 33.06 6.39
C MET A 495 19.01 33.27 6.97
N THR A 496 18.11 33.93 6.23
CA THR A 496 16.74 34.20 6.71
C THR A 496 15.75 33.05 6.50
N GLU A 497 15.99 32.13 5.56
CA GLU A 497 15.15 30.92 5.43
C GLU A 497 15.47 29.84 6.47
N ARG A 498 16.69 29.86 7.05
CA ARG A 498 17.10 28.85 8.04
C ARG A 498 16.48 29.04 9.43
N GLU A 499 16.14 30.27 9.83
CA GLU A 499 15.43 30.51 11.09
C GLU A 499 13.92 30.17 11.00
N GLU A 500 13.28 30.27 9.82
CA GLU A 500 11.87 29.87 9.66
C GLU A 500 11.67 28.33 9.61
N GLU A 501 12.68 27.55 9.26
CA GLU A 501 12.63 26.08 9.38
C GLU A 501 12.83 25.60 10.83
N GLU A 502 13.66 26.27 11.63
CA GLU A 502 13.94 25.87 13.01
C GLU A 502 12.78 26.14 13.98
N GLU A 503 11.90 27.09 13.65
CA GLU A 503 10.68 27.38 14.44
C GLU A 503 9.52 26.43 14.10
N LYS A 504 9.50 25.83 12.91
CA LYS A 504 8.50 24.83 12.51
C LYS A 504 8.77 23.43 13.05
N GLU A 505 9.99 23.14 13.49
CA GLU A 505 10.34 21.84 14.11
C GLU A 505 10.06 21.80 15.63
N LYS A 506 9.69 22.93 16.24
CA LYS A 506 9.39 23.07 17.68
C LYS A 506 7.90 23.18 18.04
N CYS A 507 6.99 23.17 17.06
CA CYS A 507 5.54 23.05 17.25
C CYS A 507 5.05 21.72 16.68
#